data_AF-A0A3B9GFN6-F1
#
_entry.id   AF-A0A3B9GFN6-F1
#
_cell.length_a   1.000
_cell.length_b   1.000
_cell.length_c   1.000
_cell.angle_alpha   90.00
_cell.angle_beta   90.00
_cell.angle_gamma   90.00
#
_symmetry.space_group_name_H-M   'P 1'
#
loop_
_entity.id
_entity.type
_entity.pdbx_description
1 polymer ?
#
loop_
_entity_poly.entity_id
_entity_poly.type
_entity_poly.pdbx_seq_one_letter_code
_entity_poly.pdbx_strand_id
1 'polypeptide(L)'
;MLEHEQVFEHFIGQAVITAPGVLVKSGKEASVYRCPAHEASGCAEAAIKIYKDIESRSFKGAKEYLDGRIGRTIRKRRDILHMLSSSASMQAYWVDAERSAMESLYAAGLPVPKPLAATNSAFAMEFIGE
;
A
#
# COMPACT_ATOMS: atom_id res chain seq x y z
N MET A 1 2.96 16.17 -4.34
CA MET A 1 2.65 16.83 -3.04
C MET A 1 1.15 16.78 -2.79
N LEU A 2 0.33 17.28 -3.73
CA LEU A 2 -1.15 17.20 -3.67
C LEU A 2 -1.70 15.78 -3.48
N GLU A 3 -1.12 14.75 -4.12
CA GLU A 3 -1.61 13.37 -3.95
C GLU A 3 -1.37 12.79 -2.55
N HIS A 4 -0.27 13.16 -1.88
CA HIS A 4 0.01 12.63 -0.55
C HIS A 4 -0.94 13.23 0.49
N GLU A 5 -1.30 14.50 0.32
CA GLU A 5 -2.27 15.19 1.16
C GLU A 5 -3.63 14.49 1.09
N GLN A 6 -4.12 14.17 -0.12
CA GLN A 6 -5.37 13.41 -0.29
C GLN A 6 -5.33 12.04 0.38
N VAL A 7 -4.18 11.35 0.36
CA VAL A 7 -4.01 10.07 1.07
C VAL A 7 -4.10 10.26 2.57
N PHE A 8 -3.48 11.30 3.14
CA PHE A 8 -3.58 11.57 4.57
C PHE A 8 -5.00 11.93 4.97
N GLU A 9 -5.67 12.82 4.24
CA GLU A 9 -7.06 13.20 4.49
C GLU A 9 -7.99 11.98 4.45
N HIS A 10 -7.76 11.04 3.53
CA HIS A 10 -8.52 9.79 3.49
C HIS A 10 -8.37 8.97 4.76
N PHE A 11 -7.13 8.76 5.24
CA PHE A 11 -6.88 7.98 6.45
C PHE A 11 -7.28 8.70 7.74
N ILE A 12 -7.28 10.04 7.75
CA ILE A 12 -7.87 10.85 8.83
C ILE A 12 -9.39 10.64 8.86
N GLY A 13 -10.05 10.75 7.71
CA GLY A 13 -11.50 10.55 7.59
C GLY A 13 -11.98 9.14 7.97
N GLN A 14 -11.09 8.14 7.89
CA GLN A 14 -11.35 6.76 8.34
C GLN A 14 -10.96 6.50 9.80
N ALA A 15 -10.50 7.51 10.55
CA ALA A 15 -9.99 7.36 11.91
C ALA A 15 -8.88 6.29 12.01
N VAL A 16 -7.96 6.28 11.03
CA VAL A 16 -6.75 5.45 11.02
C VAL A 16 -5.57 6.22 11.60
N ILE A 17 -5.42 7.48 11.19
CA ILE A 17 -4.43 8.43 11.70
C ILE A 17 -5.13 9.69 12.18
N THR A 18 -4.46 10.50 13.01
CA THR A 18 -5.01 11.78 13.50
C THR A 18 -4.46 12.99 12.76
N ALA A 19 -3.29 12.87 12.13
CA ALA A 19 -2.64 13.93 11.38
C ALA A 19 -1.64 13.38 10.34
N PRO A 20 -1.25 14.17 9.33
CA PRO A 20 -0.16 13.83 8.41
C PRO A 20 1.14 13.55 9.16
N GLY A 21 1.92 12.62 8.63
CA GLY A 21 3.15 12.13 9.27
C GLY A 21 4.44 12.72 8.72
N VAL A 22 5.55 12.30 9.33
CA VAL A 22 6.91 12.60 8.86
C VAL A 22 7.39 11.53 7.90
N LEU A 23 8.16 11.93 6.88
CA LEU A 23 8.76 11.00 5.94
C LEU A 23 9.84 10.17 6.65
N VAL A 24 9.67 8.85 6.69
CA VAL A 24 10.67 7.91 7.24
C VAL A 24 11.68 7.55 6.16
N LYS A 25 11.17 7.15 4.99
CA LYS A 25 12.00 6.72 3.87
C LYS A 25 11.26 6.92 2.56
N SER A 26 11.95 7.45 1.56
CA SER A 26 11.49 7.41 0.17
C SER A 26 12.38 6.48 -0.65
N GLY A 27 11.77 5.51 -1.32
CA GLY A 27 12.43 4.60 -2.25
C GLY A 27 12.04 4.89 -3.70
N LYS A 28 12.47 4.02 -4.62
CA LYS A 28 12.05 4.08 -6.03
C LYS A 28 10.57 3.76 -6.22
N GLU A 29 10.00 2.94 -5.35
CA GLU A 29 8.65 2.36 -5.54
C GLU A 29 7.58 2.99 -4.64
N ALA A 30 7.98 3.47 -3.47
CA ALA A 30 7.06 4.04 -2.49
C ALA A 30 7.79 4.99 -1.53
N SER A 31 7.01 5.83 -0.86
CA SER A 31 7.43 6.62 0.30
C SER A 31 6.66 6.15 1.52
N VAL A 32 7.35 5.98 2.65
CA VAL A 32 6.76 5.57 3.92
C VAL A 32 6.81 6.73 4.89
N TYR A 33 5.67 7.01 5.52
CA TYR A 33 5.49 8.06 6.51
C TYR A 33 5.15 7.45 7.87
N ARG A 34 5.67 8.03 8.94
CA ARG A 34 5.31 7.73 10.34
C ARG A 34 4.27 8.75 10.77
N CYS A 35 3.07 8.27 11.07
CA CYS A 35 1.91 9.07 11.42
C CYS A 35 1.44 8.74 12.84
N PRO A 36 0.93 9.72 13.59
CA PRO A 36 0.20 9.45 14.83
C PRO A 36 -1.06 8.65 14.50
N ALA A 37 -1.21 7.48 15.13
CA ALA A 37 -2.37 6.63 14.90
C ALA A 37 -3.57 7.14 15.70
N HIS A 38 -4.77 6.92 15.18
CA HIS A 38 -5.99 7.17 15.93
C HIS A 38 -6.23 6.03 16.93
N GLU A 39 -6.77 6.31 18.12
CA GLU A 39 -6.95 5.32 19.20
C GLU A 39 -7.73 4.08 18.73
N ALA A 40 -8.74 4.27 17.88
CA ALA A 40 -9.54 3.21 17.28
C ALA A 40 -8.74 2.20 16.43
N SER A 41 -7.55 2.57 15.94
CA SER A 41 -6.67 1.69 15.17
C SER A 41 -6.05 0.57 16.05
N GLY A 42 -5.98 0.78 17.37
CA GLY A 42 -5.36 -0.14 18.32
C GLY A 42 -3.84 -0.21 18.23
N CYS A 43 -3.19 0.82 17.67
CA CYS A 43 -1.75 1.00 17.62
C CYS A 43 -1.40 2.42 18.10
N ALA A 44 -0.19 2.64 18.61
CA ALA A 44 0.27 3.98 18.99
C ALA A 44 0.64 4.83 17.75
N GLU A 45 1.24 4.20 16.76
CA GLU A 45 1.72 4.85 15.54
C GLU A 45 1.42 4.01 14.30
N ALA A 46 1.22 4.69 13.18
CA ALA A 46 0.90 4.08 11.89
C ALA A 46 1.96 4.41 10.84
N ALA A 47 2.34 3.42 10.05
CA ALA A 47 3.11 3.57 8.84
C ALA A 47 2.16 3.75 7.65
N ILE A 48 2.27 4.88 6.94
CA ILE A 48 1.54 5.10 5.68
C ILE A 48 2.52 4.92 4.52
N LYS A 49 2.36 3.82 3.79
CA LYS A 49 3.13 3.51 2.57
C LYS A 49 2.36 4.02 1.35
N ILE A 50 2.86 5.10 0.74
CA ILE A 50 2.30 5.70 -0.47
C ILE A 50 3.12 5.27 -1.67
N TYR A 51 2.50 4.60 -2.63
CA TYR A 51 3.18 4.10 -3.82
C TYR A 51 3.37 5.20 -4.87
N LYS A 52 4.51 5.16 -5.55
CA LYS A 52 4.79 6.04 -6.69
C LYS A 52 4.16 5.46 -7.96
N ASP A 53 3.76 6.34 -8.87
CA ASP A 53 3.13 5.96 -10.14
C ASP A 53 4.00 4.96 -10.92
N ILE A 54 3.36 3.97 -11.55
CA ILE A 54 4.02 2.86 -12.25
C ILE A 54 4.94 3.36 -13.36
N GLU A 55 4.61 4.46 -14.04
CA GLU A 55 5.47 5.08 -15.08
C GLU A 55 6.74 5.68 -14.47
N SER A 56 6.65 6.21 -13.25
CA SER A 56 7.77 6.76 -12.50
C SER A 56 8.64 5.68 -11.82
N ARG A 57 8.12 4.46 -11.69
CA ARG A 57 8.87 3.26 -11.26
C ARG A 57 9.76 2.79 -12.42
N SER A 58 10.74 3.60 -12.80
CA SER A 58 11.74 3.27 -13.82
C SER A 58 12.44 1.94 -13.47
N PHE A 59 11.93 0.85 -14.02
CA PHE A 59 12.59 -0.44 -14.07
C PHE A 59 12.44 -1.00 -15.47
N LYS A 60 13.57 -1.15 -16.16
CA LYS A 60 13.74 -1.92 -17.40
C LYS A 60 13.20 -3.38 -17.32
N GLY A 61 12.71 -3.83 -16.17
CA GLY A 61 12.19 -5.18 -15.90
C GLY A 61 10.74 -5.25 -15.41
N ALA A 62 9.96 -4.16 -15.47
CA ALA A 62 8.54 -4.19 -15.06
C ALA A 62 7.73 -5.25 -15.82
N LYS A 63 8.09 -5.51 -17.09
CA LYS A 63 7.47 -6.51 -17.95
C LYS A 63 7.69 -7.95 -17.44
N GLU A 64 8.92 -8.29 -17.03
CA GLU A 64 9.24 -9.61 -16.45
C GLU A 64 8.62 -9.80 -15.06
N TYR A 65 8.54 -8.74 -14.26
CA TYR A 65 7.88 -8.78 -12.94
C TYR A 65 6.36 -8.98 -13.05
N LEU A 66 5.73 -8.34 -14.04
CA LEU A 66 4.31 -8.54 -14.35
C LEU A 66 4.07 -9.97 -14.84
N ASP A 67 4.89 -10.47 -15.77
CA ASP A 67 4.69 -11.77 -16.41
C ASP A 67 4.81 -12.92 -15.40
N GLY A 68 5.78 -12.83 -14.48
CA GLY A 68 5.98 -13.81 -13.40
C GLY A 68 4.86 -13.85 -12.36
N ARG A 69 4.20 -12.71 -12.06
CA ARG A 69 3.08 -12.64 -11.09
C ARG A 69 1.72 -12.90 -11.72
N ILE A 70 1.44 -12.41 -12.93
CA ILE A 70 0.16 -12.63 -13.62
C ILE A 70 -0.07 -14.13 -13.84
N GLY A 71 0.96 -14.87 -14.27
CA GLY A 71 0.87 -16.31 -14.51
C GLY A 71 0.67 -17.16 -13.25
N ARG A 72 1.07 -16.66 -12.07
CA ARG A 72 0.97 -17.41 -10.80
C ARG A 72 -0.26 -17.04 -9.95
N THR A 73 -0.73 -15.79 -10.01
CA THR A 73 -1.73 -15.28 -9.08
C THR A 73 -3.13 -15.16 -9.69
N ILE A 74 -3.27 -14.89 -10.99
CA ILE A 74 -4.57 -14.54 -11.58
C ILE A 74 -5.11 -15.70 -12.43
N ARG A 75 -6.18 -16.34 -11.94
CA ARG A 75 -6.79 -17.52 -12.59
C ARG A 75 -7.75 -17.19 -13.73
N LYS A 76 -8.24 -15.95 -13.84
CA LYS A 76 -9.25 -15.55 -14.83
C LYS A 76 -8.73 -14.44 -15.74
N ARG A 77 -8.81 -14.66 -17.06
CA ARG A 77 -8.41 -13.67 -18.10
C ARG A 77 -9.06 -12.30 -17.94
N ARG A 78 -10.30 -12.23 -17.44
CA ARG A 78 -11.03 -10.97 -17.23
C ARG A 78 -10.38 -10.07 -16.17
N ASP A 79 -9.85 -10.69 -15.10
CA ASP A 79 -9.27 -9.96 -13.98
C ASP A 79 -7.88 -9.42 -14.39
N ILE A 80 -7.18 -10.18 -15.26
CA ILE A 80 -5.94 -9.72 -15.93
C ILE A 80 -6.24 -8.50 -16.82
N LEU A 81 -7.28 -8.58 -17.66
CA LEU A 81 -7.66 -7.48 -18.55
C LEU A 81 -8.03 -6.21 -17.77
N HIS A 82 -8.77 -6.35 -16.66
CA HIS A 82 -9.10 -5.22 -15.79
C HIS A 82 -7.86 -4.64 -15.09
N MET A 83 -6.96 -5.49 -14.60
CA MET A 83 -5.70 -5.06 -14.00
C MET A 83 -4.81 -4.29 -15.00
N LEU A 84 -4.72 -4.77 -16.25
CA LEU A 84 -3.93 -4.15 -17.32
C LEU A 84 -4.61 -2.95 -17.97
N SER A 85 -5.87 -2.64 -17.61
CA SER A 85 -6.66 -1.60 -18.30
C SER A 85 -6.14 -0.18 -18.06
N SER A 86 -5.52 0.08 -16.90
CA SER A 86 -4.91 1.37 -16.58
C SER A 86 -3.79 1.22 -15.55
N SER A 87 -2.86 2.17 -15.52
CA SER A 87 -1.80 2.25 -14.50
C SER A 87 -2.39 2.34 -13.08
N ALA A 88 -3.49 3.08 -12.91
CA ALA A 88 -4.20 3.19 -11.63
C ALA A 88 -4.84 1.86 -11.19
N SER A 89 -5.47 1.11 -12.10
CA SER A 89 -6.04 -0.21 -11.81
C SER A 89 -4.95 -1.23 -11.43
N MET A 90 -3.83 -1.19 -12.14
CA MET A 90 -2.67 -2.01 -11.83
C MET A 90 -2.12 -1.65 -10.46
N GLN A 91 -1.97 -0.35 -10.16
CA GLN A 91 -1.52 0.15 -8.87
C GLN A 91 -2.40 -0.32 -7.72
N ALA A 92 -3.73 -0.20 -7.87
CA ALA A 92 -4.69 -0.66 -6.87
C ALA A 92 -4.56 -2.18 -6.61
N TYR A 93 -4.39 -2.97 -7.68
CA TYR A 93 -4.15 -4.40 -7.55
C TYR A 93 -2.86 -4.73 -6.78
N TRP A 94 -1.78 -3.96 -7.01
CA TRP A 94 -0.54 -4.13 -6.24
C TRP A 94 -0.73 -3.82 -4.75
N VAL A 95 -1.48 -2.76 -4.43
CA VAL A 95 -1.79 -2.42 -3.03
C VAL A 95 -2.63 -3.52 -2.39
N ASP A 96 -3.67 -3.99 -3.07
CA ASP A 96 -4.56 -5.05 -2.57
C ASP A 96 -3.81 -6.37 -2.36
N ALA A 97 -2.93 -6.76 -3.29
CA ALA A 97 -2.11 -7.95 -3.15
C ALA A 97 -1.16 -7.87 -1.94
N GLU A 98 -0.53 -6.71 -1.71
CA GLU A 98 0.33 -6.51 -0.54
C GLU A 98 -0.47 -6.54 0.77
N ARG A 99 -1.62 -5.87 0.79
CA ARG A 99 -2.55 -5.89 1.91
C ARG A 99 -3.01 -7.30 2.25
N SER A 100 -3.52 -8.04 1.26
CA SER A 100 -4.05 -9.40 1.44
C SER A 100 -2.98 -10.37 1.94
N ALA A 101 -1.74 -10.24 1.44
CA ALA A 101 -0.62 -11.02 1.95
C ALA A 101 -0.33 -10.69 3.42
N MET A 102 -0.27 -9.40 3.79
CA MET A 102 -0.05 -8.97 5.17
C MET A 102 -1.18 -9.42 6.11
N GLU A 103 -2.44 -9.26 5.72
CA GLU A 103 -3.61 -9.74 6.47
C GLU A 103 -3.54 -11.24 6.72
N SER A 104 -3.16 -12.02 5.71
CA SER A 104 -3.01 -13.48 5.85
C SER A 104 -1.89 -13.85 6.83
N LEU A 105 -0.73 -13.17 6.75
CA LEU A 105 0.40 -13.41 7.64
C LEU A 105 0.08 -13.00 9.09
N TYR A 106 -0.59 -11.85 9.27
CA TYR A 106 -1.02 -11.35 10.58
C TYR A 106 -2.05 -12.29 11.21
N ALA A 107 -3.05 -12.75 10.44
CA ALA A 107 -4.05 -13.71 10.92
C ALA A 107 -3.43 -15.08 11.30
N ALA A 108 -2.29 -15.44 10.68
CA ALA A 108 -1.51 -16.62 11.05
C ALA A 108 -0.64 -16.42 12.31
N GLY A 109 -0.68 -15.24 12.94
CA GLY A 109 0.10 -14.93 14.15
C GLY A 109 1.58 -14.73 13.90
N LEU A 110 1.98 -14.47 12.65
CA LEU A 110 3.38 -14.18 12.31
C LEU A 110 3.75 -12.74 12.73
N PRO A 111 5.04 -12.47 13.02
CA PRO A 111 5.50 -11.16 13.45
C PRO A 111 5.58 -10.19 12.27
N VAL A 112 4.41 -9.75 11.80
CA VAL A 112 4.24 -8.72 10.77
C VAL A 112 3.45 -7.54 11.34
N PRO A 113 3.61 -6.32 10.78
CA PRO A 113 2.81 -5.18 11.19
C PRO A 113 1.31 -5.45 11.09
N LYS A 114 0.52 -4.97 12.05
CA LYS A 114 -0.94 -5.02 11.95
C LYS A 114 -1.44 -4.22 10.73
N PRO A 115 -2.16 -4.83 9.78
CA PRO A 115 -2.78 -4.09 8.69
C PRO A 115 -3.94 -3.22 9.21
N LEU A 116 -4.04 -1.97 8.76
CA LEU A 116 -5.06 -1.02 9.23
C LEU A 116 -6.10 -0.71 8.15
N ALA A 117 -5.67 -0.15 7.02
CA ALA A 117 -6.55 0.26 5.93
C ALA A 117 -5.75 0.47 4.64
N ALA A 118 -6.41 0.52 3.48
CA ALA A 118 -5.74 0.80 2.20
C ALA A 118 -6.62 1.62 1.26
N THR A 119 -5.96 2.32 0.34
CA THR A 119 -6.56 3.00 -0.81
C THR A 119 -6.01 2.40 -2.10
N ASN A 120 -6.40 2.95 -3.26
CA ASN A 120 -5.85 2.53 -4.55
C ASN A 120 -4.34 2.79 -4.67
N SER A 121 -3.78 3.72 -3.90
CA SER A 121 -2.39 4.18 -4.03
C SER A 121 -1.59 4.16 -2.73
N ALA A 122 -2.19 3.73 -1.61
CA ALA A 122 -1.52 3.70 -0.31
C ALA A 122 -2.01 2.57 0.60
N PHE A 123 -1.14 2.16 1.52
CA PHE A 123 -1.43 1.16 2.53
C PHE A 123 -1.00 1.65 3.92
N ALA A 124 -1.95 1.64 4.87
CA ALA A 124 -1.74 1.94 6.26
C ALA A 124 -1.58 0.64 7.08
N MET A 125 -0.55 0.61 7.90
CA MET A 125 -0.23 -0.50 8.80
C MET A 125 0.35 0.06 10.10
N GLU A 126 0.47 -0.77 11.13
CA GLU A 126 1.21 -0.45 12.34
C GLU A 126 2.65 -0.01 12.03
N PHE A 127 3.13 1.04 12.69
CA PHE A 127 4.52 1.44 12.58
C PHE A 127 5.40 0.59 13.51
N ILE A 128 6.46 0.00 12.94
CA ILE A 128 7.47 -0.75 13.70
C ILE A 128 8.80 0.00 13.60
N GLY A 129 9.26 0.53 14.72
CA GLY A 129 10.50 1.29 14.83
C GLY A 129 10.57 2.05 16.15
N GLU A 130 11.73 2.64 16.43
CA GLU A 130 11.92 3.59 17.55
C GLU A 130 11.96 5.03 17.02
#